data_AF-A0A7T5E7I1-F1
#
_entry.id   AF-A0A7T5E7I1-F1
#
_cell.length_a   1.000
_cell.length_b   1.000
_cell.length_c   1.000
_cell.angle_alpha   90.00
_cell.angle_beta   90.00
_cell.angle_gamma   90.00
#
_symmetry.space_group_name_H-M   'P 1'
#
loop_
_entity.id
_entity.type
_entity.pdbx_description
1 polymer ?
#
loop_
_entity_poly.entity_id
_entity_poly.type
_entity_poly.pdbx_seq_one_letter_code
_entity_poly.pdbx_strand_id
1 'polypeptide(L)' 'MKRTLISGLTILISSLTLASAAMASQTTIHDPAADLNGDGMVSLGELVDYNRDQRGS' A
#
# COMPACT_ATOMS: atom_id res chain seq x y z
N MET A 1 -9.16 36.77 17.48
CA MET A 1 -9.78 35.43 17.63
C MET A 1 -10.18 34.76 16.30
N LYS A 2 -10.23 35.45 15.15
CA LYS A 2 -10.61 34.84 13.85
C LYS A 2 -9.44 34.17 13.10
N ARG A 3 -8.21 34.58 13.41
CA ARG A 3 -6.97 34.13 12.75
C ARG A 3 -6.48 32.75 13.21
N THR A 4 -6.74 32.39 14.47
CA THR A 4 -6.35 31.10 15.05
C THR A 4 -7.18 29.93 14.51
N LEU A 5 -8.42 30.20 14.08
CA LEU A 5 -9.31 29.20 13.50
C LEU A 5 -8.83 28.72 12.13
N ILE A 6 -8.23 29.62 11.34
CA ILE A 6 -7.73 29.29 10.00
C ILE A 6 -6.49 28.39 10.11
N SER A 7 -5.57 28.70 11.03
CA SER A 7 -4.36 27.91 11.25
C SER A 7 -4.64 26.49 11.76
N GLY A 8 -5.62 26.32 12.65
CA GLY A 8 -6.02 24.99 13.14
C GLY A 8 -6.63 24.12 12.04
N LEU A 9 -7.46 24.70 11.17
CA LEU A 9 -8.07 24.00 10.05
C LEU A 9 -7.02 23.56 9.01
N THR A 10 -6.02 24.41 8.73
CA THR A 10 -4.94 24.05 7.79
C THR A 10 -4.11 22.87 8.30
N ILE A 11 -3.76 22.83 9.59
CA ILE A 11 -3.01 21.70 10.17
C ILE A 11 -3.80 20.39 10.06
N LEU A 12 -5.12 20.45 10.28
CA LEU A 12 -6.02 19.29 10.24
C LEU A 12 -6.21 18.78 8.80
N ILE A 13 -6.22 19.67 7.81
CA ILE A 13 -6.27 19.28 6.39
C ILE A 13 -4.93 18.68 5.94
N SER A 14 -3.80 19.21 6.44
CA SER A 14 -2.46 18.69 6.13
C SER A 14 -2.17 17.32 6.74
N SER A 15 -2.76 16.96 7.89
CA SER A 15 -2.60 15.62 8.46
C SER A 15 -3.46 14.56 7.76
N LEU A 16 -4.55 14.97 7.10
CA LEU A 16 -5.45 14.06 6.39
C LEU A 16 -4.85 13.52 5.08
N THR A 17 -3.93 14.26 4.45
CA THR A 17 -3.32 13.89 3.16
C THR A 17 -2.15 12.92 3.27
N LEU A 18 -1.57 12.71 4.47
CA LEU A 18 -0.36 11.90 4.64
C LEU A 18 -0.63 10.41 4.97
N ALA A 19 -1.88 10.01 5.15
CA ALA A 19 -2.21 8.65 5.62
C ALA A 19 -2.29 7.56 4.53
N SER A 20 -2.18 7.90 3.24
CA SER A 20 -2.45 6.94 2.14
C SER A 20 -1.26 6.10 1.67
N ALA A 21 -0.06 6.23 2.26
CA ALA A 21 1.16 5.68 1.63
C ALA A 21 1.66 4.31 2.17
N ALA A 22 0.92 3.59 3.02
CA ALA A 22 1.50 2.46 3.77
C ALA A 22 0.72 1.14 3.76
N MET A 23 -0.20 0.93 2.82
CA MET A 23 -0.96 -0.33 2.74
C MET A 23 -0.47 -1.22 1.59
N ALA A 24 0.83 -1.51 1.54
CA ALA A 24 1.31 -2.59 0.68
C ALA A 24 1.12 -3.92 1.42
N SER A 25 0.13 -4.70 1.00
CA SER A 25 -0.20 -5.98 1.62
C SER A 25 0.81 -7.05 1.20
N GLN A 26 1.59 -7.57 2.14
CA GLN A 26 2.52 -8.67 1.90
C GLN A 26 1.75 -9.98 1.68
N THR A 27 2.01 -10.64 0.57
CA THR A 27 1.40 -11.92 0.16
C THR A 27 2.30 -13.12 0.51
N THR A 28 1.70 -14.30 0.66
CA THR A 28 2.36 -15.55 1.09
C THR A 28 2.40 -16.61 -0.01
N ILE A 29 3.21 -17.65 0.17
CA ILE A 29 3.44 -18.72 -0.84
C ILE A 29 2.18 -19.52 -1.22
N HIS A 30 1.11 -19.39 -0.45
CA HIS A 30 -0.12 -20.15 -0.65
C HIS A 30 -1.23 -19.32 -1.29
N ASP A 31 -0.93 -18.08 -1.69
CA ASP A 31 -1.91 -17.22 -2.34
C ASP A 31 -1.97 -17.53 -3.84
N PRO A 32 -3.11 -18.05 -4.36
CA PRO A 32 -3.28 -18.29 -5.79
C PRO A 32 -3.13 -17.03 -6.64
N ALA A 33 -3.31 -15.84 -6.05
CA ALA A 33 -3.11 -14.58 -6.78
C ALA A 33 -1.64 -14.30 -7.09
N ALA A 34 -0.70 -14.96 -6.41
CA ALA A 34 0.74 -14.86 -6.66
C ALA A 34 1.23 -15.90 -7.69
N ASP A 35 0.37 -16.77 -8.22
CA ASP A 35 0.68 -17.64 -9.36
C ASP A 35 0.59 -16.79 -10.64
N LEU A 36 1.74 -16.40 -11.16
CA LEU A 36 1.82 -15.52 -12.34
C LEU A 36 1.80 -16.30 -13.65
N ASN A 37 2.06 -17.60 -13.60
CA ASN A 37 2.23 -18.44 -14.79
C ASN A 37 1.06 -19.42 -15.02
N GLY A 38 0.21 -19.63 -14.01
CA GLY A 38 -1.01 -20.44 -14.07
C GLY A 38 -0.80 -21.94 -13.93
N ASP A 39 0.34 -22.40 -13.40
CA ASP A 39 0.65 -23.82 -13.19
C ASP A 39 0.04 -24.40 -11.90
N GLY A 40 -0.61 -23.55 -11.09
CA GLY A 40 -1.26 -23.93 -9.85
C GLY A 40 -0.30 -24.04 -8.65
N MET A 41 0.96 -23.64 -8.82
CA MET A 41 1.93 -23.49 -7.75
C MET A 41 2.45 -22.06 -7.71
N VAL A 42 2.89 -21.61 -6.52
CA VAL A 42 3.56 -20.31 -6.38
C VAL A 42 5.03 -20.57 -6.11
N SER A 43 5.89 -20.18 -7.04
CA SER A 43 7.33 -20.19 -6.82
C SER A 43 7.77 -18.98 -5.98
N LEU A 44 8.94 -19.09 -5.34
CA LEU A 44 9.53 -17.96 -4.61
C LEU A 44 9.82 -16.76 -5.51
N GLY A 45 10.12 -16.99 -6.79
CA GLY A 45 10.34 -15.92 -7.77
C GLY A 45 9.07 -15.10 -8.01
N GLU A 46 7.97 -15.79 -8.30
CA GLU A 46 6.67 -15.15 -8.52
C GLU A 46 6.18 -14.41 -7.28
N LEU A 47 6.39 -14.97 -6.10
CA LEU A 47 6.06 -14.32 -4.85
C LEU A 47 6.83 -13.00 -4.65
N VAL A 48 8.12 -12.97 -5.02
CA VAL A 48 8.94 -11.76 -4.93
C VAL A 48 8.45 -10.71 -5.92
N ASP A 49 8.16 -11.11 -7.16
CA ASP A 49 7.69 -10.20 -8.20
C ASP A 49 6.30 -9.64 -7.88
N TYR A 50 5.39 -10.48 -7.40
CA TYR A 50 4.05 -10.08 -6.97
C TYR A 50 4.09 -9.10 -5.79
N ASN A 51 4.89 -9.37 -4.76
CA ASN A 51 5.05 -8.47 -3.62
C ASN A 51 5.73 -7.15 -4.01
N ARG A 52 6.61 -7.18 -5.02
CA ARG A 52 7.24 -5.96 -5.54
C ARG A 52 6.21 -5.07 -6.25
N ASP A 53 5.33 -5.66 -7.06
CA ASP A 53 4.28 -4.94 -7.79
C ASP A 53 3.26 -4.31 -6.83
N GLN A 54 2.81 -5.07 -5.82
CA GLN A 54 1.91 -4.60 -4.76
C GLN A 54 2.48 -3.42 -3.94
N ARG A 55 3.80 -3.24 -3.92
CA ARG A 55 4.46 -2.14 -3.20
C ARG A 55 4.52 -0.84 -4.01
N GLY A 56 4.00 -0.83 -5.25
CA GLY A 56 3.87 0.38 -6.05
C GLY A 56 5.23 1.00 -6.38
N SER A 57 6.05 0.24 -7.12
CA SER A 57 7.39 0.65 -7.54
C SER A 57 7.44 2.02 -8.23
#